data_AF-A0A9E3WTB4-F1
#
_entry.id   AF-A0A9E3WTB4-F1
#
_cell.length_a   1.000
_cell.length_b   1.000
_cell.length_c   1.000
_cell.angle_alpha   90.00
_cell.angle_beta   90.00
_cell.angle_gamma   90.00
#
_symmetry.space_group_name_H-M   'P 1'
#
loop_
_entity.id
_entity.type
_entity.pdbx_description
1 polymer ?
#
loop_
_entity_poly.entity_id
_entity_poly.type
_entity_poly.pdbx_seq_one_letter_code
_entity_poly.pdbx_strand_id
1 'polypeptide(L)'
;MAKKQAAQEAAPEARPPRAARILSALARYRPLLMVGLVVGFFAGAVALWRAYGDQITARNAAQYRVTLEGLQTSEQPAWIKSSVRDEVFADAGWDKQPLSILEPDVTVRVARAFEQHTWVARVVRVTKGRPARMDVEVQYRRPIAMVEVEFQGQNGLLPVDGEGILLPPED
;
A
#
# COMPACT_ATOMS: atom_id res chain seq x y z
N MET A 1 -19.81 49.11 87.65
CA MET A 1 -20.92 49.35 86.69
C MET A 1 -20.30 49.98 85.45
N ALA A 2 -20.48 49.60 84.18
CA ALA A 2 -21.33 48.62 83.51
C ALA A 2 -20.73 48.29 82.12
N LYS A 3 -20.82 47.01 81.73
CA LYS A 3 -21.00 46.40 80.39
C LYS A 3 -20.85 47.30 79.13
N LYS A 4 -19.98 46.88 78.19
CA LYS A 4 -20.34 46.67 76.77
C LYS A 4 -19.30 45.85 76.00
N GLN A 5 -19.68 44.62 75.65
CA GLN A 5 -19.18 43.88 74.49
C GLN A 5 -19.80 44.45 73.20
N ALA A 6 -19.20 44.08 72.05
CA ALA A 6 -19.58 44.30 70.63
C ALA A 6 -18.63 45.31 69.95
N ALA A 7 -17.97 45.05 68.82
CA ALA A 7 -18.08 44.01 67.80
C ALA A 7 -16.69 43.91 67.13
N GLN A 8 -16.11 42.73 66.93
CA GLN A 8 -16.19 41.97 65.67
C GLN A 8 -16.41 42.84 64.42
N GLU A 9 -15.32 43.34 63.84
CA GLU A 9 -15.31 43.88 62.48
C GLU A 9 -14.39 42.98 61.64
N ALA A 10 -15.00 41.94 61.09
CA ALA A 10 -14.38 41.11 60.06
C ALA A 10 -14.19 41.96 58.81
N ALA A 11 -12.93 42.13 58.38
CA ALA A 11 -12.61 42.77 57.12
C ALA A 11 -13.33 42.04 55.96
N PRO A 12 -13.99 42.75 55.05
CA PRO A 12 -14.74 42.12 53.97
C PRO A 12 -13.77 41.51 52.97
N GLU A 13 -13.79 40.19 52.87
CA GLU A 13 -13.13 39.40 51.83
C GLU A 13 -13.67 39.86 50.46
N ALA A 14 -12.88 40.67 49.74
CA ALA A 14 -13.28 41.23 48.46
C ALA A 14 -13.53 40.10 47.45
N ARG A 15 -14.80 39.76 47.23
CA ARG A 15 -15.24 38.77 46.25
C ARG A 15 -14.69 39.18 44.87
N PRO A 16 -13.92 38.32 44.18
CA PRO A 16 -13.38 38.69 42.89
C PRO A 16 -14.53 38.95 41.89
N PRO A 17 -14.42 39.99 41.04
CA PRO A 17 -15.48 40.37 40.12
C PRO A 17 -15.83 39.20 39.20
N ARG A 18 -17.13 39.05 38.88
CA ARG A 18 -17.67 37.94 38.06
C ARG A 18 -16.91 37.75 36.73
N ALA A 19 -16.39 38.83 36.15
CA ALA A 19 -15.55 38.82 34.95
C ALA A 19 -14.23 38.04 35.13
N ALA A 20 -13.58 38.14 36.29
CA ALA A 20 -12.34 37.42 36.60
C ALA A 20 -12.58 35.90 36.74
N ARG A 21 -13.77 35.50 37.24
CA ARG A 21 -14.17 34.08 37.27
C ARG A 21 -14.41 33.51 35.87
N ILE A 22 -15.04 34.28 34.97
CA ILE A 22 -15.27 33.86 33.58
C ILE A 22 -13.95 33.78 32.79
N LEU A 23 -13.05 34.76 32.96
CA LEU A 23 -11.72 34.78 32.32
C LEU A 23 -10.82 33.63 32.80
N SER A 24 -10.84 33.32 34.10
CA SER A 24 -10.08 32.19 34.65
C SER A 24 -10.64 30.81 34.28
N ALA A 25 -11.95 30.71 34.05
CA ALA A 25 -12.59 29.50 33.53
C ALA A 25 -12.24 29.27 32.05
N LEU A 26 -12.20 30.32 31.21
CA LEU A 26 -11.77 30.23 29.81
C LEU A 26 -10.29 29.81 29.69
N ALA A 27 -9.43 30.31 30.59
CA ALA A 27 -8.02 29.91 30.67
C ALA A 27 -7.83 28.43 31.05
N ARG A 28 -8.76 27.83 31.80
CA ARG A 28 -8.76 26.41 32.18
C ARG A 28 -9.11 25.48 31.01
N TYR A 29 -9.91 25.95 30.05
CA TYR A 29 -10.28 25.19 28.84
C TYR A 29 -9.37 25.49 27.63
N ARG A 30 -8.39 26.38 27.78
CA ARG A 30 -7.39 26.71 26.75
C ARG A 30 -6.64 25.49 26.18
N PRO A 31 -6.19 24.50 26.98
CA PRO A 31 -5.59 23.28 26.42
C PRO A 31 -6.60 22.44 25.64
N LEU A 32 -7.88 22.36 26.07
CA LEU A 32 -8.92 21.66 25.33
C LEU A 32 -9.22 22.31 23.98
N LEU A 33 -9.25 23.64 23.93
CA LEU A 33 -9.41 24.39 22.67
C LEU A 33 -8.25 24.14 21.71
N MET A 34 -7.01 24.13 22.20
CA MET A 34 -5.85 23.79 21.38
C MET A 34 -5.89 22.36 20.85
N VAL A 35 -6.25 21.38 21.70
CA VAL A 35 -6.42 19.99 21.28
C VAL A 35 -7.53 19.88 20.22
N GLY A 36 -8.67 20.55 20.40
CA GLY A 36 -9.75 20.57 19.42
C GLY A 36 -9.31 21.19 18.09
N LEU A 37 -8.51 22.25 18.11
CA LEU A 37 -7.96 22.88 16.91
C LEU A 37 -6.99 21.95 16.17
N VAL A 38 -6.10 21.27 16.91
CA VAL A 38 -5.15 20.31 16.35
C VAL A 38 -5.90 19.12 15.74
N VAL A 39 -6.84 18.53 16.48
CA VAL A 39 -7.67 17.43 15.99
C VAL A 39 -8.49 17.86 14.78
N GLY A 40 -9.10 19.04 14.80
CA GLY A 40 -9.85 19.60 13.68
C GLY A 40 -8.97 19.83 12.45
N PHE A 41 -7.74 20.30 12.63
CA PHE A 41 -6.77 20.47 11.55
C PHE A 41 -6.39 19.12 10.92
N PHE A 42 -6.04 18.11 11.72
CA PHE A 42 -5.71 16.78 11.21
C PHE A 42 -6.92 16.10 10.56
N ALA A 43 -8.10 16.20 11.17
CA ALA A 43 -9.34 15.66 10.61
C ALA A 43 -9.69 16.34 9.27
N GLY A 44 -9.54 17.66 9.18
CA GLY A 44 -9.72 18.43 7.96
C GLY A 44 -8.72 18.04 6.88
N ALA A 45 -7.44 17.89 7.24
CA ALA A 45 -6.41 17.44 6.31
C ALA A 45 -6.68 16.02 5.77
N VAL A 46 -7.09 15.08 6.64
CA VAL A 46 -7.46 13.72 6.23
C VAL A 46 -8.70 13.73 5.34
N ALA A 47 -9.72 14.53 5.67
CA ALA A 47 -10.93 14.66 4.86
C ALA A 47 -10.61 15.24 3.48
N LEU A 48 -9.77 16.28 3.42
CA LEU A 48 -9.33 16.89 2.17
C LEU A 48 -8.52 15.91 1.32
N TRP A 49 -7.60 15.15 1.93
CA TRP A 49 -6.82 14.13 1.22
C TRP A 49 -7.71 13.01 0.68
N ARG A 50 -8.71 12.55 1.44
CA ARG A 50 -9.66 11.55 0.96
C ARG A 50 -10.54 12.04 -0.18
N ALA A 51 -10.87 13.33 -0.21
CA ALA A 51 -11.71 13.91 -1.27
C ALA A 51 -10.94 14.27 -2.55
N TYR A 52 -9.69 14.74 -2.43
CA TYR A 52 -8.92 15.29 -3.55
C TYR A 52 -7.62 14.55 -3.87
N GLY A 53 -7.17 13.63 -3.01
CA GLY A 53 -5.93 12.88 -3.19
C GLY A 53 -5.93 12.07 -4.48
N ASP A 54 -7.06 11.47 -4.83
CA ASP A 54 -7.21 10.72 -6.09
C ASP A 54 -7.08 11.62 -7.31
N GLN A 55 -7.61 12.85 -7.28
CA GLN A 55 -7.50 13.80 -8.40
C GLN A 55 -6.05 14.29 -8.58
N ILE A 56 -5.33 14.53 -7.49
CA ILE A 56 -3.93 14.95 -7.51
C ILE A 56 -3.05 13.80 -8.03
N THR A 57 -3.32 12.58 -7.58
CA THR A 57 -2.62 11.38 -8.03
C THR A 57 -2.95 11.06 -9.49
N ALA A 58 -4.19 11.28 -9.92
CA ALA A 58 -4.63 11.07 -11.31
C ALA A 58 -3.91 11.99 -12.30
N ARG A 59 -3.71 13.28 -11.95
CA ARG A 59 -2.92 14.22 -12.78
C ARG A 59 -1.49 13.75 -13.02
N ASN A 60 -0.95 13.05 -12.02
CA ASN A 60 0.40 12.49 -12.02
C ASN A 60 0.40 10.97 -12.28
N ALA A 61 -0.71 10.38 -12.73
CA ALA A 61 -0.82 8.93 -12.78
C ALA A 61 0.22 8.28 -13.68
N ALA A 62 0.62 8.97 -14.77
CA ALA A 62 1.61 8.46 -15.71
C ALA A 62 2.96 8.14 -15.06
N GLN A 63 3.42 8.93 -14.08
CA GLN A 63 4.71 8.72 -13.41
C GLN A 63 4.69 7.64 -12.32
N TYR A 64 3.50 7.14 -11.95
CA TYR A 64 3.33 6.08 -10.95
C TYR A 64 2.91 4.75 -11.57
N ARG A 65 2.65 4.74 -12.89
CA ARG A 65 2.30 3.52 -13.62
C ARG A 65 3.54 2.67 -13.84
N VAL A 66 3.43 1.39 -13.51
CA VAL A 66 4.45 0.39 -13.83
C VAL A 66 4.29 0.01 -15.29
N THR A 67 5.27 0.37 -16.11
CA THR A 67 5.35 -0.06 -17.51
C THR A 67 6.08 -1.40 -17.60
N LEU A 68 5.99 -2.06 -18.76
CA LEU A 68 6.75 -3.29 -19.02
C LEU A 68 8.26 -3.09 -18.80
N GLU A 69 8.80 -1.94 -19.23
CA GLU A 69 10.20 -1.54 -19.03
C GLU A 69 10.55 -1.34 -17.55
N GLY A 70 9.59 -0.87 -16.75
CA GLY A 70 9.71 -0.72 -15.31
C GLY A 70 9.58 -2.05 -14.55
N LEU A 71 9.11 -3.12 -15.19
CA LEU A 71 9.07 -4.46 -14.63
C LEU A 71 10.38 -5.18 -14.94
N GLN A 72 11.15 -5.50 -13.90
CA GLN A 72 12.40 -6.24 -14.03
C GLN A 72 12.29 -7.56 -13.29
N THR A 73 12.78 -8.61 -13.94
CA THR A 73 12.87 -9.96 -13.38
C THR A 73 14.32 -10.35 -13.17
N SER A 74 14.55 -11.42 -12.41
CA SER A 74 15.82 -12.14 -12.44
C SER A 74 16.18 -12.59 -13.86
N GLU A 75 17.47 -12.81 -14.10
CA GLU A 75 17.97 -13.26 -15.41
C GLU A 75 17.27 -14.55 -15.84
N GLN A 76 16.70 -14.52 -17.04
CA GLN A 76 15.98 -15.66 -17.58
C GLN A 76 16.97 -16.69 -18.13
N PRO A 77 16.81 -17.98 -17.77
CA PRO A 77 17.64 -19.04 -18.32
C PRO A 77 17.47 -19.22 -19.83
N ALA A 78 18.55 -19.60 -20.52
CA ALA A 78 18.59 -19.74 -21.98
C ALA A 78 17.67 -20.84 -22.58
N TRP A 79 17.11 -21.72 -21.75
CA TRP A 79 16.17 -22.76 -22.18
C TRP A 79 14.73 -22.27 -22.29
N ILE A 80 14.40 -21.08 -21.79
CA ILE A 80 13.09 -20.47 -22.00
C ILE A 80 13.24 -19.46 -23.14
N LYS A 81 12.49 -19.64 -24.23
CA LYS A 81 12.61 -18.79 -25.43
C LYS A 81 11.67 -17.61 -25.39
N SER A 82 10.46 -17.82 -24.89
CA SER A 82 9.50 -16.75 -24.65
C SER A 82 9.95 -15.83 -23.52
N SER A 83 9.43 -14.60 -23.53
CA SER A 83 9.69 -13.65 -22.46
C SER A 83 8.60 -13.80 -21.40
N VAL A 84 8.90 -14.54 -20.32
CA VAL A 84 7.97 -14.76 -19.19
C VAL A 84 7.45 -13.43 -18.63
N ARG A 85 8.30 -12.39 -18.61
CA ARG A 85 7.91 -11.07 -18.13
C ARG A 85 6.80 -10.47 -19.01
N ASP A 86 6.95 -10.56 -20.33
CA ASP A 86 6.03 -9.95 -21.28
C ASP A 86 4.71 -10.73 -21.32
N GLU A 87 4.78 -12.06 -21.24
CA GLU A 87 3.61 -12.95 -21.11
C GLU A 87 2.80 -12.65 -19.85
N VAL A 88 3.45 -12.60 -18.68
CA VAL A 88 2.77 -12.24 -17.42
C VAL A 88 2.14 -10.85 -17.49
N PHE A 89 2.82 -9.88 -18.11
CA PHE A 89 2.31 -8.52 -18.25
C PHE A 89 1.03 -8.48 -19.10
N ALA A 90 1.02 -9.23 -20.21
CA ALA A 90 -0.11 -9.34 -21.13
C ALA A 90 -1.28 -10.13 -20.50
N ASP A 91 -0.99 -11.31 -19.92
CA ASP A 91 -1.98 -12.21 -19.32
C ASP A 91 -2.70 -11.58 -18.13
N ALA A 92 -1.96 -10.81 -17.32
CA ALA A 92 -2.54 -10.09 -16.19
C ALA A 92 -3.32 -8.82 -16.62
N GLY A 93 -3.34 -8.51 -17.93
CA GLY A 93 -4.14 -7.42 -18.51
C GLY A 93 -3.63 -6.02 -18.17
N TRP A 94 -2.35 -5.88 -17.84
CA TRP A 94 -1.78 -4.61 -17.37
C TRP A 94 -1.65 -3.55 -18.47
N ASP A 95 -1.77 -3.95 -19.74
CA ASP A 95 -1.94 -3.03 -20.87
C ASP A 95 -3.26 -2.24 -20.80
N LYS A 96 -4.34 -2.91 -20.35
CA LYS A 96 -5.69 -2.32 -20.28
C LYS A 96 -5.95 -1.67 -18.93
N GLN A 97 -5.44 -2.28 -17.86
CA GLN A 97 -5.58 -1.79 -16.50
C GLN A 97 -4.19 -1.66 -15.85
N PRO A 98 -3.50 -0.51 -16.07
CA PRO A 98 -2.13 -0.32 -15.61
C PRO A 98 -2.01 -0.39 -14.09
N LEU A 99 -0.94 -1.01 -13.59
CA LEU A 99 -0.64 -1.02 -12.16
C LEU A 99 -0.08 0.32 -11.72
N SER A 100 -0.55 0.81 -10.58
CA SER A 100 0.07 1.94 -9.88
C SER A 100 0.97 1.46 -8.76
N ILE A 101 2.21 1.96 -8.69
CA ILE A 101 3.14 1.67 -7.59
C ILE A 101 2.64 2.18 -6.23
N LEU A 102 1.68 3.11 -6.24
CA LEU A 102 1.05 3.68 -5.04
C LEU A 102 0.01 2.74 -4.43
N GLU A 103 -0.45 1.73 -5.18
CA GLU A 103 -1.37 0.75 -4.64
C GLU A 103 -0.70 -0.07 -3.52
N PRO A 104 -1.35 -0.22 -2.35
CA PRO A 104 -0.79 -0.95 -1.22
C PRO A 104 -0.51 -2.43 -1.54
N ASP A 105 -1.32 -3.04 -2.38
CA ASP A 105 -1.31 -4.47 -2.71
C ASP A 105 -0.62 -4.80 -4.04
N VAL A 106 -0.04 -3.80 -4.73
CA VAL A 106 0.62 -3.96 -6.04
C VAL A 106 1.68 -5.07 -6.03
N THR A 107 2.46 -5.19 -4.96
CA THR A 107 3.51 -6.23 -4.83
C THR A 107 2.91 -7.62 -4.76
N VAL A 108 1.79 -7.77 -4.05
CA VAL A 108 1.06 -9.04 -3.91
C VAL A 108 0.41 -9.42 -5.22
N ARG A 109 -0.19 -8.45 -5.93
CA ARG A 109 -0.78 -8.65 -7.26
C ARG A 109 0.27 -9.12 -8.27
N VAL A 110 1.43 -8.47 -8.29
CA VAL A 110 2.56 -8.87 -9.15
C VAL A 110 3.05 -10.26 -8.77
N ALA A 111 3.28 -10.54 -7.49
CA ALA A 111 3.73 -11.86 -7.04
C ALA A 111 2.79 -12.98 -7.52
N ARG A 112 1.47 -12.81 -7.30
CA ARG A 112 0.46 -13.79 -7.71
C ARG A 112 0.42 -14.01 -9.22
N ALA A 113 0.57 -12.94 -10.01
CA ALA A 113 0.58 -13.06 -11.47
C ALA A 113 1.78 -13.89 -11.95
N PHE A 114 2.97 -13.68 -11.39
CA PHE A 114 4.15 -14.50 -11.69
C PHE A 114 4.01 -15.95 -11.19
N GLU A 115 3.44 -16.17 -10.01
CA GLU A 115 3.23 -17.52 -9.45
C GLU A 115 2.27 -18.39 -10.28
N GLN A 116 1.38 -17.76 -11.06
CA GLN A 116 0.47 -18.46 -11.96
C GLN A 116 1.12 -18.91 -13.28
N HIS A 117 2.32 -18.41 -13.57
CA HIS A 117 3.00 -18.70 -14.82
C HIS A 117 3.67 -20.09 -14.79
N THR A 118 3.51 -20.87 -15.86
CA THR A 118 3.98 -22.25 -15.94
C THR A 118 5.50 -22.38 -15.76
N TRP A 119 6.28 -21.44 -16.33
CA TRP A 119 7.73 -21.41 -16.18
C TRP A 119 8.25 -20.98 -14.79
N VAL A 120 7.38 -20.49 -13.90
CA VAL A 120 7.78 -19.98 -12.58
C VAL A 120 7.63 -21.08 -11.54
N ALA A 121 8.74 -21.41 -10.87
CA ALA A 121 8.73 -22.34 -9.74
C ALA A 121 8.21 -21.62 -8.48
N ARG A 122 8.71 -20.41 -8.23
CA ARG A 122 8.29 -19.55 -7.13
C ARG A 122 8.76 -18.12 -7.32
N VAL A 123 8.03 -17.18 -6.72
CA VAL A 123 8.49 -15.81 -6.54
C VAL A 123 9.23 -15.71 -5.21
N VAL A 124 10.49 -15.31 -5.24
CA VAL A 124 11.33 -15.16 -4.03
C VAL A 124 10.99 -13.85 -3.33
N ARG A 125 10.86 -12.76 -4.10
CA ARG A 125 10.62 -11.43 -3.55
C ARG A 125 10.09 -10.48 -4.62
N VAL A 126 9.23 -9.56 -4.22
CA VAL A 126 8.79 -8.43 -5.05
C VAL A 126 9.07 -7.13 -4.31
N THR A 127 9.84 -6.24 -4.92
CA THR A 127 10.26 -4.96 -4.31
C THR A 127 9.88 -3.78 -5.20
N LYS A 128 9.43 -2.69 -4.58
CA LYS A 128 9.17 -1.41 -5.25
C LYS A 128 10.48 -0.64 -5.43
N GLY A 129 10.86 -0.37 -6.67
CA GLY A 129 11.99 0.47 -7.07
C GLY A 129 11.57 1.89 -7.44
N ARG A 130 12.56 2.76 -7.67
CA ARG A 130 12.36 4.14 -8.14
C ARG A 130 13.13 4.39 -9.44
N PRO A 131 12.57 5.18 -10.39
CA PRO A 131 11.19 5.64 -10.49
C PRO A 131 10.26 4.53 -11.04
N ALA A 132 9.03 4.42 -10.50
CA ALA A 132 7.95 3.49 -10.91
C ALA A 132 8.40 2.09 -11.40
N ARG A 133 9.39 1.51 -10.71
CA ARG A 133 10.00 0.24 -11.06
C ARG A 133 9.53 -0.86 -10.11
N MET A 134 9.41 -2.07 -10.61
CA MET A 134 9.10 -3.27 -9.85
C MET A 134 10.18 -4.31 -10.11
N ASP A 135 10.87 -4.71 -9.04
CA ASP A 135 11.89 -5.75 -9.09
C ASP A 135 11.32 -7.06 -8.56
N VAL A 136 11.24 -8.06 -9.44
CA VAL A 136 10.68 -9.38 -9.17
C VAL A 136 11.82 -10.40 -9.20
N GLU A 137 12.13 -10.97 -8.04
CA GLU A 137 13.10 -12.04 -7.92
C GLU A 137 12.36 -13.38 -8.11
N VAL A 138 12.64 -14.07 -9.21
CA VAL A 138 11.89 -15.26 -9.65
C VAL A 138 12.83 -16.46 -9.72
N GLN A 139 12.37 -17.61 -9.21
CA GLN A 139 13.00 -18.89 -9.47
C GLN A 139 12.27 -19.57 -10.64
N TYR A 140 12.99 -19.79 -11.73
CA TYR A 140 12.45 -20.45 -12.92
C TYR A 140 12.51 -21.97 -12.79
N ARG A 141 11.54 -22.65 -13.42
CA ARG A 141 11.53 -24.10 -13.55
C ARG A 141 12.59 -24.58 -14.52
N ARG A 142 13.05 -25.82 -14.31
CA ARG A 142 14.00 -26.49 -15.17
C ARG A 142 13.35 -27.76 -15.72
N PRO A 143 13.27 -27.93 -17.05
CA PRO A 143 12.79 -29.19 -17.63
C PRO A 143 13.79 -30.31 -17.33
N ILE A 144 13.29 -31.48 -16.91
CA ILE A 144 14.12 -32.65 -16.58
C ILE A 144 13.77 -33.89 -17.39
N ALA A 145 12.56 -33.97 -17.93
CA ALA A 145 12.08 -35.10 -18.71
C ALA A 145 11.05 -34.65 -19.74
N MET A 146 10.79 -35.52 -20.71
CA MET A 146 9.65 -35.42 -21.62
C MET A 146 8.65 -36.50 -21.23
N VAL A 147 7.38 -36.14 -21.18
CA VAL A 147 6.28 -37.09 -20.94
C VAL A 147 5.38 -37.17 -22.16
N GLU A 148 4.95 -38.39 -22.48
CA GLU A 148 3.95 -38.63 -23.51
C GLU A 148 2.57 -38.27 -22.95
N VAL A 149 1.86 -37.40 -23.64
CA VAL A 149 0.49 -36.98 -23.32
C VAL A 149 -0.42 -37.28 -24.50
N GLU A 150 -1.63 -37.73 -24.21
CA GLU A 150 -2.68 -37.88 -25.22
C GLU A 150 -3.66 -36.70 -25.10
N PHE A 151 -3.76 -35.90 -26.15
CA PHE A 151 -4.72 -34.80 -26.22
C PHE A 151 -5.55 -34.94 -27.49
N GLN A 152 -6.87 -35.08 -27.32
CA GLN A 152 -7.82 -35.25 -28.44
C GLN A 152 -7.47 -36.42 -29.38
N GLY A 153 -6.95 -37.53 -28.83
CA GLY A 153 -6.58 -38.72 -29.60
C GLY A 153 -5.26 -38.59 -30.38
N GLN A 154 -4.47 -37.56 -30.12
CA GLN A 154 -3.12 -37.39 -30.64
C GLN A 154 -2.09 -37.49 -29.52
N ASN A 155 -1.03 -38.27 -29.74
CA ASN A 155 0.09 -38.35 -28.82
C ASN A 155 1.02 -37.15 -29.06
N GLY A 156 1.40 -36.48 -27.98
CA GLY A 156 2.36 -35.39 -27.96
C GLY A 156 3.40 -35.63 -26.87
N LEU A 157 4.54 -34.96 -26.99
CA LEU A 157 5.56 -34.92 -25.93
C LEU A 157 5.55 -33.54 -25.30
N LEU A 158 5.39 -33.48 -23.99
CA LEU A 158 5.49 -32.24 -23.22
C LEU A 158 6.67 -32.30 -22.26
N PRO A 159 7.45 -31.21 -22.12
CA PRO A 159 8.46 -31.12 -21.08
C PRO A 159 7.81 -31.08 -19.71
N VAL A 160 8.45 -31.71 -18.73
CA VAL A 160 8.06 -31.70 -17.32
C VAL A 160 9.23 -31.32 -16.43
N ASP A 161 8.94 -30.63 -15.33
CA ASP A 161 9.94 -30.25 -14.33
C ASP A 161 10.10 -31.28 -13.20
N GLY A 162 10.95 -30.96 -12.21
CA GLY A 162 11.20 -31.82 -11.04
C GLY A 162 10.03 -32.00 -10.08
N GLU A 163 8.99 -31.17 -10.19
CA GLU A 163 7.77 -31.25 -9.38
C GLU A 163 6.62 -31.93 -10.13
N GLY A 164 6.83 -32.35 -11.38
CA GLY A 164 5.81 -32.98 -12.21
C GLY A 164 4.89 -31.97 -12.91
N ILE A 165 5.27 -30.69 -13.01
CA ILE A 165 4.50 -29.66 -13.70
C ILE A 165 4.82 -29.69 -15.20
N LEU A 166 3.78 -29.76 -16.03
CA LEU A 166 3.88 -29.67 -17.48
C LEU A 166 4.27 -28.25 -17.89
N LEU A 167 5.26 -28.17 -18.77
CA LEU A 167 5.81 -26.92 -19.28
C LEU A 167 5.33 -26.70 -20.74
N PRO A 168 5.24 -25.44 -21.20
CA PRO A 168 4.83 -25.13 -22.56
C PRO A 168 5.71 -25.82 -23.62
N PRO A 169 5.13 -26.37 -24.70
CA PRO A 169 5.89 -27.07 -25.75
C PRO A 169 6.61 -26.15 -26.75
N GLU A 170 6.26 -24.86 -26.79
CA GLU A 170 6.64 -23.94 -27.86
C GLU A 170 7.98 -23.21 -27.63
N ASP A 171 8.71 -23.55 -26.57
CA ASP A 171 9.98 -22.92 -26.15
C ASP A 171 11.21 -23.84 -26.27
#